data_AF-A0A8J6UJQ9-F1
#
_entry.id   AF-A0A8J6UJQ9-F1
#
_cell.length_a   1.000
_cell.length_b   1.000
_cell.length_c   1.000
_cell.angle_alpha   90.00
_cell.angle_beta   90.00
_cell.angle_gamma   90.00
#
_symmetry.space_group_name_H-M   'P 1'
#
loop_
_entity.id
_entity.type
_entity.pdbx_description
1 polymer ?
#
loop_
_entity_poly.entity_id
_entity_poly.type
_entity_poly.pdbx_seq_one_letter_code
_entity_poly.pdbx_strand_id
1 'polypeptide(L)'
;MVTQEQLAALDLLIWLKTTEQAAQLAFSNQSTICRRTQAVLRQFGLKLERDQSGRRPTGDLALLDLERQVHQQARFRGHHPLRLHVPYWTRREALRDLPEGWCANPLVPDLVCDDPVTLLREHILDACLVTPTQLPACQDDLVLLDLYRSPIQLILFPGSDDHPTEVRDRFWWQQENGQLNLLLMPFLPESCRQRSGDWFKALEAGPGSAPERLRRLEPSRYAGQSLTVAFLTPEMKAAQDWPGQVEDTVQPYPYVERLAVLADHAAEPAVLRLQEQLVARFAPQASWIA
;
A
#
# COMPACT_ATOMS: atom_id res chain seq x y z
N MET A 1 -2.76 -9.80 32.06
CA MET A 1 -1.63 -9.92 31.14
C MET A 1 -1.94 -11.06 30.19
N VAL A 2 -1.94 -10.79 28.88
CA VAL A 2 -2.17 -11.82 27.87
C VAL A 2 -0.83 -12.41 27.44
N THR A 3 -0.80 -13.65 26.95
CA THR A 3 0.46 -14.21 26.44
C THR A 3 0.82 -13.58 25.09
N GLN A 4 2.08 -13.69 24.68
CA GLN A 4 2.54 -13.20 23.37
C GLN A 4 1.75 -13.81 22.23
N GLU A 5 1.45 -15.12 22.30
CA GLU A 5 0.67 -15.82 21.28
C GLU A 5 -0.81 -15.41 21.28
N GLN A 6 -1.36 -15.05 22.45
CA GLN A 6 -2.73 -14.56 22.55
C GLN A 6 -2.87 -13.21 21.85
N LEU A 7 -2.01 -12.24 22.19
CA LEU A 7 -2.03 -10.93 21.54
C LEU A 7 -1.69 -11.03 20.05
N ALA A 8 -0.71 -11.86 19.70
CA ALA A 8 -0.37 -12.12 18.30
C ALA A 8 -1.56 -12.65 17.50
N ALA A 9 -2.41 -13.52 18.06
CA ALA A 9 -3.59 -14.01 17.36
C ALA A 9 -4.60 -12.89 17.04
N LEU A 10 -4.83 -11.94 17.96
CA LEU A 10 -5.68 -10.78 17.71
C LEU A 10 -5.05 -9.87 16.65
N ASP A 11 -3.78 -9.52 16.81
CA ASP A 11 -3.09 -8.60 15.91
C ASP A 11 -2.95 -9.15 14.48
N LEU A 12 -2.64 -10.44 14.33
CA LEU A 12 -2.60 -11.10 13.01
C LEU A 12 -3.97 -11.11 12.35
N LEU A 13 -5.06 -11.26 13.12
CA LEU A 13 -6.42 -11.18 12.59
C LEU A 13 -6.78 -9.76 12.15
N ILE A 14 -6.33 -8.73 12.87
CA ILE A 14 -6.55 -7.32 12.48
C ILE A 14 -5.73 -6.99 11.23
N TRP A 15 -4.47 -7.41 11.20
CA TRP A 15 -3.56 -7.16 10.09
C TRP A 15 -4.00 -7.88 8.80
N LEU A 16 -4.31 -9.17 8.88
CA LEU A 16 -4.58 -10.03 7.73
C LEU A 16 -6.07 -10.22 7.44
N LYS A 17 -6.96 -9.66 8.27
CA LYS A 17 -8.43 -9.69 8.18
C LYS A 17 -9.12 -11.06 8.25
N THR A 18 -8.42 -12.14 7.96
CA THR A 18 -8.97 -13.50 7.92
C THR A 18 -8.30 -14.39 8.96
N THR A 19 -9.09 -15.28 9.56
CA THR A 19 -8.58 -16.28 10.50
C THR A 19 -7.69 -17.31 9.80
N GLU A 20 -7.91 -17.54 8.51
CA GLU A 20 -7.12 -18.42 7.67
C GLU A 20 -5.69 -17.90 7.49
N GLN A 21 -5.53 -16.66 7.01
CA GLN A 21 -4.20 -16.06 6.82
C GLN A 21 -3.49 -15.86 8.16
N ALA A 22 -4.22 -15.44 9.20
CA ALA A 22 -3.67 -15.35 10.55
C ALA A 22 -3.16 -16.71 11.06
N ALA A 23 -3.92 -17.79 10.85
CA ALA A 23 -3.51 -19.14 11.24
C ALA A 23 -2.29 -19.61 10.46
N GLN A 24 -2.24 -19.35 9.15
CA GLN A 24 -1.10 -19.69 8.30
C GLN A 24 0.18 -18.99 8.77
N LEU A 25 0.12 -17.68 9.02
CA LEU A 25 1.29 -16.91 9.42
C LEU A 25 1.76 -17.25 10.85
N ALA A 26 0.84 -17.60 11.75
CA ALA A 26 1.18 -18.04 13.11
C ALA A 26 1.52 -19.54 13.23
N PHE A 27 1.61 -20.27 12.11
CA PHE A 27 1.78 -21.74 12.09
C PHE A 27 0.79 -22.46 13.03
N SER A 28 -0.49 -22.07 12.96
CA SER A 28 -1.55 -22.56 13.83
C SER A 28 -2.81 -22.92 13.04
N ASN A 29 -3.91 -23.20 13.73
CA ASN A 29 -5.22 -23.46 13.12
C ASN A 29 -6.21 -22.34 13.45
N GLN A 30 -7.24 -22.19 12.60
CA GLN A 30 -8.22 -21.11 12.73
C GLN A 30 -8.96 -21.14 14.08
N SER A 31 -9.24 -22.32 14.62
CA SER A 31 -9.91 -22.46 15.92
C SER A 31 -9.03 -21.97 17.09
N THR A 32 -7.71 -22.17 17.00
CA THR A 32 -6.75 -21.63 17.99
C THR A 32 -6.65 -20.11 17.89
N ILE A 33 -6.61 -19.55 16.68
CA ILE A 33 -6.66 -18.09 16.48
C ILE A 33 -7.91 -17.52 17.12
N CYS A 34 -9.10 -18.04 16.76
CA CYS A 34 -10.37 -17.59 17.33
C CYS A 34 -10.38 -17.65 18.86
N ARG A 35 -9.97 -18.79 19.46
CA ARG A 35 -9.96 -18.95 20.92
C ARG A 35 -9.02 -17.96 21.60
N ARG A 36 -7.83 -17.73 21.04
CA ARG A 36 -6.84 -16.80 21.57
C ARG A 36 -7.31 -15.36 21.46
N THR A 37 -7.85 -14.96 20.30
CA THR A 37 -8.47 -13.65 20.08
C THR A 37 -9.58 -13.39 21.10
N GLN A 38 -10.49 -14.36 21.32
CA GLN A 38 -11.56 -14.23 22.32
C GLN A 38 -11.05 -14.17 23.77
N ALA A 39 -9.88 -14.75 24.07
CA ALA A 39 -9.26 -14.59 25.38
C ALA A 39 -8.75 -13.16 25.58
N VAL A 40 -8.09 -12.58 24.57
CA VAL A 40 -7.63 -11.18 24.61
C VAL A 40 -8.80 -10.22 24.76
N LEU A 41 -9.81 -10.33 23.90
CA LEU A 41 -10.98 -9.44 23.94
C LEU A 41 -11.67 -9.46 25.30
N ARG A 42 -11.87 -10.65 25.88
CA ARG A 42 -12.45 -10.77 27.23
C ARG A 42 -11.56 -10.18 28.32
N GLN A 43 -10.25 -10.36 28.23
CA GLN A 43 -9.29 -9.85 29.21
C GLN A 43 -9.28 -8.31 29.25
N PHE A 44 -9.46 -7.65 28.11
CA PHE A 44 -9.48 -6.19 28.00
C PHE A 44 -10.90 -5.60 27.99
N GLY A 45 -11.95 -6.41 28.11
CA GLY A 45 -13.34 -5.92 28.05
C GLY A 45 -13.74 -5.36 26.68
N LEU A 46 -13.08 -5.80 25.61
CA LEU A 46 -13.27 -5.32 24.25
C LEU A 46 -14.26 -6.20 23.47
N LYS A 47 -14.85 -5.62 22.44
CA LYS A 47 -15.62 -6.35 21.42
C LYS A 47 -14.89 -6.29 20.10
N LEU A 48 -15.12 -7.27 19.24
CA LEU A 48 -14.59 -7.25 17.87
C LEU A 48 -15.76 -6.99 16.93
N GLU A 49 -15.82 -5.78 16.38
CA GLU A 49 -16.86 -5.37 15.46
C GLU A 49 -16.37 -5.50 14.02
N ARG A 50 -17.32 -5.73 13.11
CA ARG A 50 -17.04 -5.81 11.67
C ARG A 50 -17.55 -4.52 11.03
N ASP A 51 -16.65 -3.79 10.40
CA ASP A 51 -16.94 -2.63 9.58
C ASP A 51 -16.61 -2.93 8.10
N GLN A 52 -16.69 -1.89 7.25
CA GLN A 52 -16.38 -1.99 5.81
C GLN A 52 -14.88 -2.26 5.55
N SER A 53 -14.00 -1.91 6.48
CA SER A 53 -12.54 -2.10 6.41
C SER A 53 -12.05 -3.40 7.07
N GLY A 54 -12.90 -4.13 7.79
CA GLY A 54 -12.59 -5.42 8.38
C GLY A 54 -13.05 -5.57 9.82
N ARG A 55 -12.27 -6.29 10.64
CA ARG A 55 -12.57 -6.51 12.06
C ARG A 55 -11.70 -5.62 12.92
N ARG A 56 -12.31 -4.80 13.78
CA ARG A 56 -11.62 -3.88 14.69
C ARG A 56 -12.09 -4.05 16.13
N PRO A 57 -11.18 -3.97 17.11
CA PRO A 57 -11.56 -3.95 18.52
C PRO A 57 -12.27 -2.63 18.85
N THR A 58 -13.37 -2.69 19.60
CA THR A 58 -14.12 -1.52 20.09
C THR A 58 -14.19 -1.55 21.62
N GLY A 59 -14.07 -0.36 22.23
CA GLY A 59 -13.99 -0.17 23.69
C GLY A 59 -12.85 0.78 24.08
N ASP A 60 -12.39 0.69 25.33
CA ASP A 60 -11.20 1.40 25.81
C ASP A 60 -9.93 0.65 25.38
N LEU A 61 -9.23 1.19 24.37
CA LEU A 61 -8.05 0.57 23.77
C LEU A 61 -6.75 0.91 24.51
N ALA A 62 -6.76 1.83 25.48
CA ALA A 62 -5.53 2.33 26.10
C ALA A 62 -4.67 1.20 26.70
N LEU A 63 -5.30 0.25 27.40
CA LEU A 63 -4.59 -0.89 27.97
C LEU A 63 -4.11 -1.89 26.91
N LEU A 64 -4.86 -2.06 25.80
CA LEU A 64 -4.45 -2.92 24.70
C LEU A 64 -3.20 -2.34 24.02
N ASP A 65 -3.18 -1.03 23.78
CA ASP A 65 -2.06 -0.36 23.13
C ASP A 65 -0.79 -0.39 23.99
N LEU A 66 -0.92 -0.22 25.32
CA LEU A 66 0.19 -0.41 26.25
C LEU A 66 0.74 -1.85 26.23
N GLU A 67 -0.13 -2.87 26.19
CA GLU A 67 0.31 -4.27 26.09
C GLU A 67 1.03 -4.52 24.75
N ARG A 68 0.54 -3.93 23.66
CA ARG A 68 1.17 -4.05 22.34
C ARG A 68 2.56 -3.42 22.29
N GLN A 69 2.78 -2.27 22.95
CA GLN A 69 4.11 -1.68 23.11
C GLN A 69 5.09 -2.65 23.79
N VAL A 70 4.67 -3.27 24.90
CA VAL A 70 5.48 -4.26 25.62
C VAL A 70 5.80 -5.46 24.72
N HIS A 71 4.82 -5.94 23.96
CA HIS A 71 5.00 -7.07 23.05
C HIS A 71 5.84 -6.72 21.82
N GLN A 72 5.80 -5.48 21.34
CA GLN A 72 6.69 -5.01 20.28
C GLN A 72 8.15 -5.03 20.75
N GLN A 73 8.42 -4.54 21.96
CA GLN A 73 9.76 -4.66 22.55
C GLN A 73 10.21 -6.12 22.69
N ALA A 74 9.29 -7.03 23.06
CA ALA A 74 9.59 -8.46 23.11
C ALA A 74 9.95 -9.04 21.72
N ARG A 75 9.28 -8.59 20.64
CA ARG A 75 9.63 -8.97 19.26
C ARG A 75 11.02 -8.49 18.87
N PHE A 76 11.38 -7.24 19.18
CA PHE A 76 12.73 -6.72 18.92
C PHE A 76 13.82 -7.47 19.69
N ARG A 77 13.48 -8.04 20.86
CA ARG A 77 14.37 -8.93 21.63
C ARG A 77 14.41 -10.39 21.13
N GLY A 78 13.70 -10.69 20.04
CA GLY A 78 13.70 -12.02 19.41
C GLY A 78 12.73 -13.03 20.02
N HIS A 79 11.79 -12.62 20.87
CA HIS A 79 10.83 -13.54 21.48
C HIS A 79 9.69 -13.97 20.54
N HIS A 80 9.43 -13.21 19.49
CA HIS A 80 8.42 -13.51 18.48
C HIS A 80 8.79 -12.81 17.16
N PRO A 81 8.40 -13.34 15.99
CA PRO A 81 8.67 -12.69 14.71
C PRO A 81 8.21 -11.24 14.63
N LEU A 82 9.10 -10.37 14.12
CA LEU A 82 8.85 -9.00 13.68
C LEU A 82 8.01 -9.00 12.40
N ARG A 83 7.16 -7.99 12.24
CA ARG A 83 6.11 -7.97 11.22
C ARG A 83 6.34 -6.81 10.25
N LEU A 84 6.53 -7.16 8.97
CA LEU A 84 6.67 -6.24 7.86
C LEU A 84 5.41 -6.26 6.99
N HIS A 85 4.73 -5.12 6.86
CA HIS A 85 3.70 -4.98 5.83
C HIS A 85 4.30 -4.56 4.48
N VAL A 86 3.86 -5.22 3.41
CA VAL A 86 4.29 -5.00 2.03
C VAL A 86 3.07 -4.97 1.10
N PRO A 87 3.02 -4.02 0.15
CA PRO A 87 2.03 -4.03 -0.91
C PRO A 87 2.13 -5.30 -1.76
N TYR A 88 1.02 -5.81 -2.29
CA TYR A 88 1.02 -7.07 -3.03
C TYR A 88 1.82 -7.01 -4.35
N TRP A 89 2.00 -5.81 -4.93
CA TRP A 89 2.86 -5.57 -6.10
C TRP A 89 4.35 -5.53 -5.77
N THR A 90 4.72 -5.68 -4.49
CA THR A 90 6.13 -5.86 -4.10
C THR A 90 6.67 -7.12 -4.75
N ARG A 91 7.82 -7.00 -5.41
CA ARG A 91 8.49 -8.12 -6.07
C ARG A 91 8.79 -9.23 -5.05
N ARG A 92 8.40 -10.47 -5.35
CA ARG A 92 8.61 -11.63 -4.48
C ARG A 92 10.09 -11.83 -4.15
N GLU A 93 10.96 -11.48 -5.08
CA GLU A 93 12.42 -11.56 -4.94
C GLU A 93 12.95 -10.59 -3.87
N ALA A 94 12.32 -9.43 -3.71
CA ALA A 94 12.72 -8.47 -2.67
C ALA A 94 12.46 -9.02 -1.26
N LEU A 95 11.48 -9.91 -1.12
CA LEU A 95 11.07 -10.53 0.15
C LEU A 95 11.62 -11.93 0.37
N ARG A 96 12.33 -12.50 -0.62
CA ARG A 96 12.99 -13.80 -0.45
C ARG A 96 14.07 -13.66 0.62
N ASP A 97 14.12 -14.54 1.61
CA ASP A 97 15.14 -14.51 2.67
C ASP A 97 15.18 -13.15 3.41
N LEU A 98 14.03 -12.70 3.92
CA LEU A 98 14.00 -11.58 4.89
C LEU A 98 15.01 -11.84 6.03
N PRO A 99 15.54 -10.79 6.69
CA PRO A 99 16.44 -10.99 7.81
C PRO A 99 15.79 -11.88 8.86
N GLU A 100 16.61 -12.69 9.54
CA GLU A 100 16.13 -13.62 10.57
C GLU A 100 15.23 -12.91 11.58
N GLY A 101 14.11 -13.54 11.90
CA GLY A 101 13.11 -13.01 12.82
C GLY A 101 12.04 -12.14 12.17
N TRP A 102 12.14 -11.78 10.89
CA TRP A 102 11.07 -11.06 10.18
C TRP A 102 10.09 -12.00 9.48
N CYS A 103 8.81 -11.62 9.49
CA CYS A 103 7.78 -12.17 8.62
C CYS A 103 7.05 -11.04 7.88
N ALA A 104 6.47 -11.37 6.73
CA ALA A 104 5.69 -10.44 5.92
C ALA A 104 4.27 -10.97 5.66
N ASN A 105 3.34 -10.07 5.32
CA ASN A 105 2.03 -10.51 4.85
C ASN A 105 2.13 -11.28 3.53
N PRO A 106 1.15 -12.13 3.23
CA PRO A 106 1.03 -12.73 1.91
C PRO A 106 0.89 -11.66 0.82
N LEU A 107 1.53 -11.90 -0.33
CA LEU A 107 1.39 -11.09 -1.53
C LEU A 107 0.20 -11.57 -2.36
N VAL A 108 -1.01 -11.25 -1.87
CA VAL A 108 -2.26 -11.59 -2.56
C VAL A 108 -3.02 -10.30 -2.93
N PRO A 109 -3.54 -10.16 -4.17
CA PRO A 109 -4.20 -8.93 -4.62
C PRO A 109 -5.43 -8.53 -3.78
N ASP A 110 -6.13 -9.52 -3.24
CA ASP A 110 -7.37 -9.32 -2.48
C ASP A 110 -7.15 -9.07 -0.99
N LEU A 111 -5.88 -8.90 -0.55
CA LEU A 111 -5.59 -8.54 0.84
C LEU A 111 -5.92 -7.06 1.06
N VAL A 112 -7.14 -6.81 1.52
CA VAL A 112 -7.56 -5.49 1.97
C VAL A 112 -7.13 -5.33 3.43
N CYS A 113 -5.98 -4.72 3.68
CA CYS A 113 -5.57 -4.35 5.04
C CYS A 113 -6.02 -2.94 5.41
N ASP A 114 -6.00 -2.62 6.70
CA ASP A 114 -6.08 -1.22 7.13
C ASP A 114 -4.88 -0.42 6.62
N ASP A 115 -4.94 0.91 6.75
CA ASP A 115 -3.78 1.76 6.47
C ASP A 115 -2.54 1.23 7.24
N PRO A 116 -1.46 0.83 6.54
CA PRO A 116 -0.29 0.22 7.18
C PRO A 116 0.36 1.10 8.24
N VAL A 117 0.31 2.43 8.06
CA VAL A 117 0.88 3.36 9.02
C VAL A 117 0.05 3.42 10.31
N THR A 118 -1.27 3.26 10.20
CA THR A 118 -2.14 3.11 11.37
C THR A 118 -1.79 1.83 12.14
N LEU A 119 -1.59 0.72 11.45
CA LEU A 119 -1.19 -0.55 12.10
C LEU A 119 0.20 -0.48 12.74
N LEU A 120 1.11 0.31 12.16
CA LEU A 120 2.42 0.60 12.73
C LEU A 120 2.28 1.40 14.03
N ARG A 121 1.46 2.46 14.05
CA ARG A 121 1.17 3.28 15.24
C ARG A 121 0.42 2.52 16.34
N GLU A 122 -0.38 1.54 15.95
CA GLU A 122 -1.03 0.62 16.89
C GLU A 122 -0.07 -0.48 17.39
N HIS A 123 1.21 -0.48 17.00
CA HIS A 123 2.22 -1.48 17.41
C HIS A 123 1.84 -2.91 17.00
N ILE A 124 0.95 -3.05 16.01
CA ILE A 124 0.57 -4.32 15.37
C ILE A 124 1.67 -4.74 14.40
N LEU A 125 2.22 -3.77 13.67
CA LEU A 125 3.37 -3.93 12.76
C LEU A 125 4.63 -3.35 13.38
N ASP A 126 5.78 -3.81 12.88
CA ASP A 126 7.10 -3.31 13.30
C ASP A 126 7.77 -2.49 12.18
N ALA A 127 7.39 -2.74 10.92
CA ALA A 127 7.70 -1.90 9.78
C ALA A 127 6.64 -2.05 8.68
N CYS A 128 6.56 -1.07 7.78
CA CYS A 128 5.75 -1.20 6.57
C CYS A 128 6.38 -0.50 5.37
N LEU A 129 6.16 -1.03 4.17
CA LEU A 129 6.40 -0.29 2.94
C LEU A 129 5.22 0.63 2.68
N VAL A 130 5.54 1.88 2.36
CA VAL A 130 4.56 2.93 2.12
C VAL A 130 4.82 3.61 0.79
N THR A 131 3.75 3.76 0.03
CA THR A 131 3.73 4.56 -1.20
C THR A 131 3.58 6.05 -0.87
N PRO A 132 3.90 6.96 -1.80
CA PRO A 132 3.68 8.39 -1.60
C PRO A 132 2.23 8.75 -1.22
N THR A 133 1.26 8.01 -1.75
CA THR A 133 -0.17 8.22 -1.45
C THR A 133 -0.63 7.55 -0.16
N GLN A 134 0.24 6.83 0.54
CA GLN A 134 0.02 6.27 1.88
C GLN A 134 0.55 7.15 3.00
N LEU A 135 1.51 8.04 2.74
CA LEU A 135 2.21 8.82 3.76
C LEU A 135 1.28 9.78 4.50
N PRO A 136 1.13 9.67 5.84
CA PRO A 136 0.25 10.57 6.59
C PRO A 136 0.74 12.02 6.53
N ALA A 137 -0.17 12.96 6.83
CA ALA A 137 0.17 14.38 6.92
C ALA A 137 1.13 14.68 8.09
N CYS A 138 0.90 14.06 9.24
CA CYS A 138 1.80 14.10 10.39
C CYS A 138 2.73 12.88 10.38
N GLN A 139 4.04 13.11 10.48
CA GLN A 139 5.10 12.10 10.38
C GLN A 139 6.10 12.19 11.54
N ASP A 140 5.82 12.98 12.58
CA ASP A 140 6.77 13.32 13.65
C ASP A 140 7.21 12.08 14.46
N ASP A 141 6.38 11.03 14.45
CA ASP A 141 6.59 9.74 15.10
C ASP A 141 7.22 8.68 14.18
N LEU A 142 7.49 9.01 12.92
CA LEU A 142 7.95 8.07 11.91
C LEU A 142 9.34 8.42 11.39
N VAL A 143 10.15 7.39 11.15
CA VAL A 143 11.34 7.49 10.31
C VAL A 143 11.03 6.83 8.98
N LEU A 144 11.24 7.59 7.90
CA LEU A 144 11.01 7.17 6.53
C LEU A 144 12.34 6.99 5.80
N LEU A 145 12.52 5.81 5.22
CA LEU A 145 13.75 5.41 4.55
C LEU A 145 13.44 5.15 3.08
N ASP A 146 13.99 5.95 2.18
CA ASP A 146 13.82 5.77 0.74
C ASP A 146 14.44 4.42 0.30
N LEU A 147 13.63 3.54 -0.30
CA LEU A 147 14.11 2.26 -0.81
C LEU A 147 14.47 2.33 -2.29
N TYR A 148 13.53 2.80 -3.12
CA TYR A 148 13.75 2.99 -4.55
C TYR A 148 12.80 4.01 -5.15
N ARG A 149 13.17 4.45 -6.34
CA ARG A 149 12.35 5.32 -7.17
C ARG A 149 11.85 4.54 -8.38
N SER A 150 10.58 4.72 -8.70
CA SER A 150 9.97 4.19 -9.91
C SER A 150 9.36 5.32 -10.72
N PRO A 151 9.38 5.26 -12.06
CA PRO A 151 8.48 6.10 -12.85
C PRO A 151 7.03 5.69 -12.58
N ILE A 152 6.13 6.67 -12.65
CA ILE A 152 4.69 6.43 -12.78
C ILE A 152 4.37 6.45 -14.27
N GLN A 153 3.64 5.44 -14.73
CA GLN A 153 3.16 5.29 -16.10
C GLN A 153 1.69 5.66 -16.16
N LEU A 154 1.32 6.41 -17.19
CA LEU A 154 -0.07 6.62 -17.57
C LEU A 154 -0.53 5.44 -18.42
N ILE A 155 -1.56 4.75 -17.94
CA ILE A 155 -2.19 3.62 -18.62
C ILE A 155 -3.52 4.10 -19.17
N LEU A 156 -3.70 3.99 -20.49
CA LEU A 156 -4.96 4.26 -21.16
C LEU A 156 -5.72 2.95 -21.35
N PHE A 157 -7.01 2.95 -21.01
CA PHE A 157 -7.88 1.81 -21.22
C PHE A 157 -8.76 2.07 -22.45
N PRO A 158 -8.35 1.58 -23.64
CA PRO A 158 -9.16 1.67 -24.85
C PRO A 158 -10.45 0.85 -24.74
N GLY A 159 -11.45 1.22 -25.53
CA GLY A 159 -12.55 0.34 -25.89
C GLY A 159 -12.08 -0.80 -26.80
N SER A 160 -12.91 -1.83 -26.92
CA SER A 160 -12.62 -3.12 -27.58
C SER A 160 -12.06 -2.99 -29.01
N ASP A 161 -12.46 -1.95 -29.73
CA ASP A 161 -12.17 -1.75 -31.16
C ASP A 161 -11.27 -0.53 -31.43
N ASP A 162 -10.70 0.10 -30.41
CA ASP A 162 -9.93 1.34 -30.61
C ASP A 162 -8.53 1.07 -31.16
N HIS A 163 -8.16 1.78 -32.23
CA HIS A 163 -6.78 1.83 -32.70
C HIS A 163 -5.90 2.70 -31.79
N PRO A 164 -4.62 2.32 -31.53
CA PRO A 164 -3.76 3.04 -30.58
C PRO A 164 -3.66 4.55 -30.79
N THR A 165 -3.53 4.99 -32.04
CA THR A 165 -3.46 6.42 -32.39
C THR A 165 -4.72 7.18 -32.00
N GLU A 166 -5.90 6.55 -32.09
CA GLU A 166 -7.18 7.17 -31.76
C GLU A 166 -7.38 7.32 -30.25
N VAL A 167 -6.84 6.39 -29.47
CA VAL A 167 -6.85 6.42 -28.01
C VAL A 167 -6.06 7.62 -27.51
N ARG A 168 -4.90 7.87 -28.12
CA ARG A 168 -4.02 9.00 -27.78
C ARG A 168 -4.64 10.34 -28.12
N ASP A 169 -5.21 10.48 -29.32
CA ASP A 169 -5.87 11.72 -29.73
C ASP A 169 -7.07 12.01 -28.81
N ARG A 170 -7.84 10.98 -28.44
CA ARG A 170 -8.92 11.08 -27.47
C ARG A 170 -8.43 11.48 -26.08
N PHE A 171 -7.32 10.93 -25.59
CA PHE A 171 -6.75 11.31 -24.29
C PHE A 171 -6.50 12.81 -24.18
N TRP A 172 -5.77 13.38 -25.13
CA TRP A 172 -5.46 14.82 -25.12
C TRP A 172 -6.71 15.68 -25.20
N TRP A 173 -7.67 15.30 -26.03
CA TRP A 173 -8.96 16.00 -26.11
C TRP A 173 -9.73 15.95 -24.78
N GLN A 174 -9.83 14.78 -24.15
CA GLN A 174 -10.56 14.64 -22.89
C GLN A 174 -9.88 15.34 -21.72
N GLN A 175 -8.54 15.40 -21.72
CA GLN A 175 -7.78 16.15 -20.71
C GLN A 175 -8.13 17.65 -20.76
N GLU A 176 -8.23 18.25 -21.95
CA GLU A 176 -8.60 19.67 -22.12
C GLU A 176 -10.06 19.97 -21.74
N ASN A 177 -10.94 18.97 -21.86
CA ASN A 177 -12.37 19.12 -21.61
C ASN A 177 -12.84 18.57 -20.25
N GLY A 178 -11.91 18.09 -19.40
CA GLY A 178 -12.23 17.53 -18.07
C GLY A 178 -13.11 16.28 -18.12
N GLN A 179 -12.86 15.39 -19.09
CA GLN A 179 -13.67 14.19 -19.36
C GLN A 179 -12.85 12.88 -19.22
N LEU A 180 -11.83 12.90 -18.36
CA LEU A 180 -11.04 11.71 -18.02
C LEU A 180 -11.66 11.01 -16.80
N ASN A 181 -11.75 9.68 -16.86
CA ASN A 181 -12.15 8.85 -15.72
C ASN A 181 -10.92 8.24 -15.09
N LEU A 182 -10.57 8.66 -13.87
CA LEU A 182 -9.51 8.01 -13.11
C LEU A 182 -9.99 6.65 -12.59
N LEU A 183 -9.36 5.59 -13.06
CA LEU A 183 -9.48 4.28 -12.43
C LEU A 183 -8.61 4.26 -11.18
N LEU A 184 -9.25 4.26 -10.01
CA LEU A 184 -8.58 4.04 -8.73
C LEU A 184 -8.60 2.54 -8.42
N MET A 185 -7.43 2.03 -8.05
CA MET A 185 -7.28 0.60 -7.88
C MET A 185 -8.02 0.12 -6.63
N PRO A 186 -8.81 -0.96 -6.70
CA PRO A 186 -9.57 -1.46 -5.55
C PRO A 186 -8.67 -1.94 -4.40
N PHE A 187 -7.45 -2.35 -4.72
CA PHE A 187 -6.44 -2.79 -3.76
C PHE A 187 -5.77 -1.66 -2.97
N LEU A 188 -5.88 -0.41 -3.43
CA LEU A 188 -5.31 0.72 -2.70
C LEU A 188 -6.16 0.96 -1.44
N PRO A 189 -5.56 1.24 -0.27
CA PRO A 189 -6.34 1.67 0.90
C PRO A 189 -7.23 2.88 0.56
N GLU A 190 -8.36 3.03 1.26
CA GLU A 190 -9.31 4.12 1.01
C GLU A 190 -8.65 5.51 1.11
N SER A 191 -7.76 5.70 2.09
CA SER A 191 -6.96 6.92 2.25
C SER A 191 -6.10 7.25 1.04
N CYS A 192 -5.66 6.22 0.31
CA CYS A 192 -4.83 6.35 -0.89
C CYS A 192 -5.70 6.68 -2.10
N ARG A 193 -6.84 6.02 -2.23
CA ARG A 193 -7.82 6.31 -3.29
C ARG A 193 -8.30 7.75 -3.21
N GLN A 194 -8.64 8.23 -2.01
CA GLN A 194 -9.06 9.60 -1.79
C GLN A 194 -7.96 10.60 -2.21
N ARG A 195 -6.74 10.42 -1.71
CA ARG A 195 -5.60 11.30 -2.04
C ARG A 195 -5.21 11.28 -3.52
N SER A 196 -5.24 10.11 -4.16
CA SER A 196 -5.02 9.99 -5.61
C SER A 196 -6.13 10.71 -6.39
N GLY A 197 -7.38 10.63 -5.94
CA GLY A 197 -8.51 11.36 -6.54
C GLY A 197 -8.40 12.88 -6.37
N ASP A 198 -8.01 13.36 -5.19
CA ASP A 198 -7.82 14.78 -4.93
C ASP A 198 -6.65 15.36 -5.73
N TRP A 199 -5.55 14.61 -5.83
CA TRP A 199 -4.43 14.97 -6.71
C TRP A 199 -4.84 15.06 -8.18
N PHE A 200 -5.61 14.08 -8.66
CA PHE A 200 -6.09 14.06 -10.05
C PHE A 200 -6.98 15.26 -10.38
N LYS A 201 -7.93 15.59 -9.48
CA LYS A 201 -8.76 16.80 -9.62
C LYS A 201 -7.93 18.08 -9.65
N ALA A 202 -6.86 18.16 -8.85
CA ALA A 202 -5.96 19.31 -8.87
C ALA A 202 -5.18 19.41 -10.19
N LEU A 203 -4.83 18.27 -10.81
CA LEU A 203 -4.20 18.22 -12.13
C LEU A 203 -5.15 18.67 -13.24
N GLU A 204 -6.42 18.29 -13.20
CA GLU A 204 -7.46 18.79 -14.13
C GLU A 204 -7.74 20.29 -13.97
N ALA A 205 -7.57 20.84 -12.76
CA ALA A 205 -7.80 22.27 -12.48
C ALA A 205 -6.61 23.19 -12.81
N GLY A 206 -5.43 22.64 -13.09
CA GLY A 206 -4.23 23.42 -13.41
C GLY A 206 -4.24 23.97 -14.86
N PRO A 207 -3.51 25.07 -15.15
CA PRO A 207 -3.41 25.59 -16.51
C PRO A 207 -2.64 24.59 -17.40
N GLY A 208 -3.37 23.81 -18.18
CA GLY A 208 -2.81 22.85 -19.13
C GLY A 208 -2.04 23.56 -20.25
N SER A 209 -0.72 23.35 -20.32
CA SER A 209 0.05 23.67 -21.52
C SER A 209 -0.26 22.64 -22.61
N ALA A 210 -1.30 22.90 -23.40
CA ALA A 210 -1.59 22.13 -24.60
C ALA A 210 -0.41 22.19 -25.58
N PRO A 211 0.10 21.07 -26.12
CA PRO A 211 1.00 21.14 -27.26
C PRO A 211 0.30 21.88 -28.42
N GLU A 212 0.99 22.81 -29.09
CA GLU A 212 0.45 23.64 -30.19
C GLU A 212 -0.24 22.83 -31.32
N ARG A 213 0.00 21.52 -31.38
CA ARG A 213 -0.68 20.56 -32.27
C ARG A 213 -2.20 20.50 -32.08
N LEU A 214 -2.73 20.79 -30.90
CA LEU A 214 -4.17 20.59 -30.58
C LEU A 214 -5.09 21.72 -31.06
N ARG A 215 -4.55 22.92 -31.38
CA ARG A 215 -5.33 24.03 -31.96
C ARG A 215 -5.90 23.74 -33.37
N ARG A 216 -5.62 22.55 -33.93
CA ARG A 216 -6.09 22.10 -35.25
C ARG A 216 -6.95 20.84 -35.21
N LEU A 217 -7.37 20.38 -34.03
CA LEU A 217 -8.40 19.35 -33.98
C LEU A 217 -9.75 20.02 -34.28
N GLU A 218 -10.37 19.64 -35.40
CA GLU A 218 -11.77 19.90 -35.72
C GLU A 218 -12.65 19.64 -34.47
N PRO A 219 -13.79 20.34 -34.26
CA PRO A 219 -14.72 20.06 -33.16
C PRO A 219 -15.08 18.57 -33.14
N SER A 220 -14.42 17.81 -32.26
CA SER A 220 -13.92 16.48 -32.64
C SER A 220 -14.94 15.36 -32.42
N ARG A 221 -14.81 14.29 -33.23
CA ARG A 221 -15.47 12.97 -33.15
C ARG A 221 -15.56 12.31 -31.76
N TYR A 222 -14.90 12.88 -30.75
CA TYR A 222 -14.77 12.37 -29.38
C TYR A 222 -15.69 13.08 -28.38
N ALA A 223 -16.46 14.09 -28.81
CA ALA A 223 -17.43 14.77 -27.95
C ALA A 223 -18.41 13.77 -27.31
N GLY A 224 -18.55 13.83 -25.97
CA GLY A 224 -19.43 12.95 -25.21
C GLY A 224 -18.86 11.56 -24.92
N GLN A 225 -17.64 11.26 -25.36
CA GLN A 225 -16.91 10.07 -24.94
C GLN A 225 -16.13 10.37 -23.65
N SER A 226 -15.89 9.34 -22.83
CA SER A 226 -14.95 9.43 -21.71
C SER A 226 -13.85 8.41 -21.90
N LEU A 227 -12.64 8.71 -21.41
CA LEU A 227 -11.52 7.78 -21.45
C LEU A 227 -11.11 7.42 -20.04
N THR A 228 -11.04 6.12 -19.76
CA THR A 228 -10.53 5.61 -18.49
C THR A 228 -9.01 5.59 -18.50
N VAL A 229 -8.41 6.12 -17.44
CA VAL A 229 -6.95 6.20 -17.26
C VAL A 229 -6.54 5.73 -15.87
N ALA A 230 -5.33 5.20 -15.73
CA ALA A 230 -4.71 4.90 -14.43
C ALA A 230 -3.25 5.34 -14.39
N PHE A 231 -2.77 5.66 -13.20
CA PHE A 231 -1.37 5.98 -12.93
C PHE A 231 -0.74 4.86 -12.11
N LEU A 232 0.15 4.08 -12.72
CA LEU A 232 0.72 2.86 -12.14
C LEU A 232 2.24 2.85 -12.25
N THR A 233 2.92 2.26 -11.28
CA THR A 233 4.33 1.88 -11.50
C THR A 233 4.40 0.64 -12.41
N PRO A 234 5.55 0.36 -13.06
CA PRO A 234 5.75 -0.88 -13.80
C PRO A 234 5.45 -2.13 -12.96
N GLU A 235 5.79 -2.13 -11.67
CA GLU A 235 5.49 -3.22 -10.74
C GLU A 235 3.99 -3.40 -10.53
N MET A 236 3.26 -2.31 -10.30
CA MET A 236 1.80 -2.37 -10.14
C MET A 236 1.13 -2.91 -11.40
N LYS A 237 1.58 -2.47 -12.59
CA LYS A 237 1.08 -2.96 -13.88
C LYS A 237 1.36 -4.45 -14.06
N ALA A 238 2.60 -4.88 -13.82
CA ALA A 238 3.02 -6.27 -13.98
C ALA A 238 2.26 -7.22 -13.05
N ALA A 239 1.82 -6.73 -11.88
CA ALA A 239 1.15 -7.55 -10.89
C ALA A 239 -0.30 -7.96 -11.26
N GLN A 240 -0.94 -7.35 -12.27
CA GLN A 240 -2.33 -7.67 -12.64
C GLN A 240 -2.58 -7.93 -14.13
N ASP A 241 -1.55 -7.97 -14.99
CA ASP A 241 -1.66 -8.25 -16.44
C ASP A 241 -2.79 -7.48 -17.15
N TRP A 242 -2.79 -6.15 -16.99
CA TRP A 242 -3.86 -5.30 -17.51
C TRP A 242 -3.73 -5.02 -19.00
N PRO A 243 -4.82 -5.16 -19.79
CA PRO A 243 -4.81 -4.99 -21.25
C PRO A 243 -4.73 -3.51 -21.71
N GLY A 244 -4.21 -2.61 -20.87
CA GLY A 244 -4.09 -1.18 -21.17
C GLY A 244 -2.88 -0.85 -22.05
N GLN A 245 -3.04 0.16 -22.91
CA GLN A 245 -1.93 0.73 -23.68
C GLN A 245 -1.16 1.71 -22.80
N VAL A 246 0.17 1.61 -22.83
CA VAL A 246 1.06 2.53 -22.11
C VAL A 246 1.32 3.70 -23.03
N GLU A 247 1.01 4.91 -22.58
CA GLU A 247 1.50 6.12 -23.25
C GLU A 247 2.86 6.52 -22.69
N ASP A 248 3.66 7.17 -23.55
CA ASP A 248 4.96 7.70 -23.18
C ASP A 248 4.86 8.59 -21.94
N THR A 249 5.86 8.45 -21.08
CA THR A 249 5.79 8.77 -19.66
C THR A 249 5.44 10.24 -19.42
N VAL A 250 4.18 10.52 -19.05
CA VAL A 250 3.87 11.74 -18.29
C VAL A 250 4.48 11.49 -16.91
N GLN A 251 5.67 12.05 -16.63
CA GLN A 251 6.29 12.01 -15.30
C GLN A 251 5.93 13.28 -14.53
N PRO A 252 4.75 13.37 -13.87
CA PRO A 252 4.45 14.56 -13.07
C PRO A 252 5.31 14.61 -11.79
N TYR A 253 5.80 13.47 -11.26
CA TYR A 253 6.67 13.39 -10.09
C TYR A 253 7.31 11.99 -9.91
N PRO A 254 8.42 11.88 -9.16
CA PRO A 254 9.03 10.59 -8.83
C PRO A 254 8.19 9.83 -7.80
N TYR A 255 7.81 8.59 -8.11
CA TYR A 255 7.31 7.66 -7.09
C TYR A 255 8.48 7.15 -6.28
N VAL A 256 8.43 7.33 -4.96
CA VAL A 256 9.44 6.82 -4.03
C VAL A 256 8.76 5.87 -3.07
N GLU A 257 9.09 4.58 -3.15
CA GLU A 257 8.68 3.61 -2.14
C GLU A 257 9.58 3.77 -0.91
N ARG A 258 8.97 3.84 0.27
CA ARG A 258 9.70 4.04 1.52
C ARG A 258 9.42 2.92 2.50
N LEU A 259 10.42 2.58 3.29
CA LEU A 259 10.24 1.80 4.52
C LEU A 259 9.91 2.79 5.64
N ALA A 260 8.78 2.59 6.31
CA ALA A 260 8.36 3.34 7.48
C ALA A 260 8.49 2.49 8.74
N VAL A 261 9.06 3.10 9.78
CA VAL A 261 9.20 2.55 11.14
C VAL A 261 8.88 3.63 12.16
N LEU A 262 8.47 3.23 13.37
CA LEU A 262 8.35 4.18 14.48
C LEU A 262 9.73 4.72 14.84
N ALA A 263 9.82 6.02 15.14
CA ALA A 263 11.07 6.70 15.44
C ALA A 263 11.85 6.04 16.59
N ASP A 264 11.13 5.61 17.63
CA ASP A 264 11.68 4.92 18.80
C ASP A 264 12.37 3.58 18.47
N HIS A 265 12.06 2.99 17.31
CA HIS A 265 12.59 1.70 16.87
C HIS A 265 13.50 1.81 15.64
N ALA A 266 13.71 3.01 15.11
CA ALA A 266 14.50 3.21 13.89
C ALA A 266 15.96 2.75 14.03
N ALA A 267 16.52 2.83 15.24
CA ALA A 267 17.88 2.42 15.55
C ALA A 267 18.01 0.94 15.96
N GLU A 268 16.91 0.17 15.98
CA GLU A 268 16.96 -1.24 16.36
C GLU A 268 17.81 -2.04 15.36
N PRO A 269 18.73 -2.93 15.80
CA PRO A 269 19.59 -3.69 14.90
C PRO A 269 18.82 -4.56 13.90
N ALA A 270 17.60 -4.97 14.23
CA ALA A 270 16.74 -5.72 13.32
C ALA A 270 16.17 -4.85 12.19
N VAL A 271 15.89 -3.56 12.47
CA VAL A 271 15.41 -2.58 11.47
C VAL A 271 16.53 -2.18 10.53
N LEU A 272 17.72 -1.88 11.06
CA LEU A 272 18.88 -1.50 10.24
C LEU A 272 19.25 -2.63 9.26
N ARG A 273 19.27 -3.88 9.73
CA ARG A 273 19.50 -5.06 8.87
C ARG A 273 18.42 -5.23 7.81
N LEU A 274 17.15 -4.97 8.15
CA LEU A 274 16.06 -5.01 7.18
C LEU A 274 16.26 -3.94 6.10
N GLN A 275 16.55 -2.70 6.51
CA GLN A 275 16.82 -1.60 5.59
C GLN A 275 17.97 -1.94 4.63
N GLU A 276 19.12 -2.37 5.16
CA GLU A 276 20.29 -2.73 4.34
C GLU A 276 19.95 -3.77 3.28
N GLN A 277 19.24 -4.83 3.66
CA GLN A 277 18.85 -5.89 2.72
C GLN A 277 17.84 -5.41 1.68
N LEU A 278 16.83 -4.64 2.09
CA LEU A 278 15.84 -4.11 1.16
C LEU A 278 16.49 -3.13 0.17
N VAL A 279 17.29 -2.18 0.65
CA VAL A 279 18.03 -1.24 -0.21
C VAL A 279 18.92 -2.00 -1.18
N ALA A 280 19.68 -3.00 -0.73
CA ALA A 280 20.54 -3.79 -1.63
C ALA A 280 19.76 -4.54 -2.72
N ARG A 281 18.53 -4.97 -2.44
CA ARG A 281 17.68 -5.71 -3.41
C ARG A 281 16.92 -4.79 -4.35
N PHE A 282 16.61 -3.58 -3.92
CA PHE A 282 15.98 -2.57 -4.76
C PHE A 282 16.99 -1.71 -5.54
N ALA A 283 18.26 -1.65 -5.11
CA ALA A 283 19.35 -0.90 -5.74
C ALA A 283 19.71 -1.28 -7.20
N PRO A 284 19.61 -2.55 -7.67
CA PRO A 284 19.97 -2.91 -9.05
C PRO A 284 19.08 -2.28 -10.14
N GLN A 285 18.14 -1.40 -9.76
CA GLN A 285 17.10 -0.86 -10.63
C GLN A 285 17.24 0.66 -10.85
N ALA A 286 18.28 1.30 -10.32
CA ALA A 286 18.59 2.71 -10.56
C ALA A 286 19.16 3.00 -11.97
N SER A 287 19.29 2.00 -12.85
CA SER A 287 19.87 2.14 -14.19
C SER A 287 18.89 2.58 -15.29
N TRP A 288 17.70 3.08 -14.94
CA TRP A 288 16.75 3.65 -15.92
C TRP A 288 16.75 5.19 -15.96
N ILE A 289 17.81 5.81 -15.44
CA ILE A 289 18.11 7.23 -15.70
C ILE A 289 19.27 7.27 -16.70
N ALA A 290 18.93 7.15 -17.98
CA ALA A 290 19.75 7.58 -19.11
C ALA A 290 18.81 8.20 -20.15
#